data_AF-A0A9D2P1X9-F1
#
_entry.id   AF-A0A9D2P1X9-F1
#
_cell.length_a   1.000
_cell.length_b   1.000
_cell.length_c   1.000
_cell.angle_alpha   90.00
_cell.angle_beta   90.00
_cell.angle_gamma   90.00
#
_symmetry.space_group_name_H-M   'P 1'
#
loop_
_entity.id
_entity.type
_entity.pdbx_description
1 polymer ?
#
loop_
_entity_poly.entity_id
_entity_poly.type
_entity_poly.pdbx_seq_one_letter_code
_entity_poly.pdbx_strand_id
1 'polypeptide(L)'
;MIHLCTLFVLPWILTVAVEGGAARLFFGIEKKEQILLLLVNTVTNPAAVLLSLLLPVYTVIPFNAAVLAVEVLVFILEGFLFRKCMIWQEKEYDPWRMALVLNVISFGTGLVVSMML
;
A
#
# COMPACT_ATOMS: atom_id res chain seq x y z
N MET A 1 -0.49 -2.00 24.08
CA MET A 1 -1.16 -2.96 23.15
C MET A 1 -2.21 -2.27 22.28
N ILE A 2 -3.18 -1.54 22.86
CA ILE A 2 -4.25 -0.83 22.12
C ILE A 2 -3.70 0.20 21.10
N HIS A 3 -2.66 0.97 21.46
CA HIS A 3 -2.01 1.92 20.53
C HIS A 3 -1.30 1.26 19.35
N LEU A 4 -0.70 0.09 19.56
CA LEU A 4 -0.02 -0.63 18.47
C LEU A 4 -1.03 -1.19 17.47
N CYS A 5 -2.14 -1.76 17.97
CA CYS A 5 -3.20 -2.26 17.12
C CYS A 5 -3.84 -1.14 16.27
N THR A 6 -4.06 0.03 16.85
CA THR A 6 -4.62 1.17 16.12
C THR A 6 -3.64 1.74 15.09
N LEU A 7 -2.34 1.75 15.38
CA LEU A 7 -1.32 2.26 14.45
C LEU A 7 -1.04 1.34 13.25
N PHE A 8 -1.10 0.02 13.42
CA PHE A 8 -0.71 -0.93 12.36
C PHE A 8 -1.87 -1.72 11.78
N VAL A 9 -2.83 -2.16 12.61
CA VAL A 9 -3.91 -3.06 12.17
C VAL A 9 -5.02 -2.29 11.47
N LEU A 10 -5.42 -1.12 11.96
CA LEU A 10 -6.46 -0.32 11.30
C LEU A 10 -6.05 0.15 9.90
N PRO A 11 -4.86 0.74 9.69
CA PRO A 11 -4.43 1.13 8.34
C PRO A 11 -4.30 -0.08 7.42
N TRP A 12 -3.78 -1.20 7.92
CA TRP A 12 -3.68 -2.42 7.13
C TRP A 12 -5.05 -2.95 6.68
N ILE A 13 -6.04 -3.04 7.59
CA ILE A 13 -7.40 -3.49 7.23
C ILE A 13 -8.00 -2.56 6.16
N LEU A 14 -7.84 -1.25 6.36
CA LEU A 14 -8.39 -0.25 5.45
C LEU A 14 -7.76 -0.38 4.05
N THR A 15 -6.44 -0.47 3.98
CA THR A 15 -5.70 -0.64 2.74
C THR A 15 -6.08 -1.94 2.03
N VAL A 16 -6.13 -3.07 2.74
CA VAL A 16 -6.54 -4.35 2.15
C VAL A 16 -7.96 -4.30 1.60
N ALA A 17 -8.89 -3.67 2.31
CA ALA A 17 -10.27 -3.53 1.87
C ALA A 17 -10.39 -2.63 0.62
N VAL A 18 -9.71 -1.49 0.65
CA VAL A 18 -9.73 -0.48 -0.43
C VAL A 18 -9.03 -1.01 -1.68
N GLU A 19 -7.80 -1.50 -1.55
CA GLU A 19 -7.02 -2.01 -2.67
C GLU A 19 -7.58 -3.32 -3.20
N GLY A 20 -8.07 -4.23 -2.34
CA GLY A 20 -8.73 -5.45 -2.79
C GLY A 20 -10.00 -5.18 -3.59
N GLY A 21 -10.77 -4.17 -3.18
CA GLY A 21 -11.94 -3.67 -3.91
C GLY A 21 -11.55 -3.01 -5.25
N ALA A 22 -10.58 -2.09 -5.22
CA ALA A 22 -10.09 -1.39 -6.40
C ALA A 22 -9.46 -2.35 -7.42
N ALA A 23 -8.65 -3.31 -6.97
CA ALA A 23 -8.07 -4.37 -7.79
C ALA A 23 -9.14 -5.15 -8.56
N ARG A 24 -10.23 -5.53 -7.87
CA ARG A 24 -11.33 -6.26 -8.50
C ARG A 24 -12.11 -5.38 -9.48
N LEU A 25 -12.36 -4.12 -9.14
CA LEU A 25 -13.14 -3.18 -9.94
C LEU A 25 -12.40 -2.73 -11.21
N PHE A 26 -11.13 -2.34 -11.08
CA PHE A 26 -10.35 -1.72 -12.16
C PHE A 26 -9.57 -2.73 -13.00
N PHE A 27 -9.15 -3.86 -12.41
CA PHE A 27 -8.22 -4.79 -13.05
C PHE A 27 -8.76 -6.22 -13.16
N GLY A 28 -10.00 -6.48 -12.69
CA GLY A 28 -10.65 -7.79 -12.84
C GLY A 28 -9.87 -8.93 -12.18
N ILE A 29 -9.26 -8.66 -11.04
CA ILE A 29 -8.32 -9.57 -10.37
C ILE A 29 -9.06 -10.75 -9.70
N GLU A 30 -8.53 -11.96 -9.90
CA GLU A 30 -9.09 -13.21 -9.38
C GLU A 30 -8.65 -13.50 -7.93
N LYS A 31 -9.31 -14.46 -7.27
CA LYS A 31 -9.04 -14.79 -5.85
C LYS A 31 -7.57 -15.09 -5.55
N LYS A 32 -6.85 -15.78 -6.45
CA LYS A 32 -5.42 -16.11 -6.25
C LYS A 32 -4.55 -14.86 -6.23
N GLU A 33 -4.82 -13.93 -7.14
CA GLU A 33 -4.09 -12.67 -7.26
C GLU A 33 -4.48 -11.72 -6.11
N GLN A 34 -5.71 -11.76 -5.60
CA GLN A 34 -6.12 -11.05 -4.38
C GLN A 34 -5.36 -11.53 -3.13
N ILE A 35 -5.08 -12.84 -3.01
CA ILE A 35 -4.25 -13.37 -1.90
C ILE A 35 -2.83 -12.81 -1.99
N LEU A 36 -2.28 -12.69 -3.20
CA LEU A 36 -0.96 -12.10 -3.37
C LEU A 36 -0.96 -10.61 -3.02
N LEU A 37 -1.99 -9.86 -3.43
CA LEU A 37 -2.15 -8.46 -3.05
C LEU A 37 -2.26 -8.29 -1.53
N LEU A 38 -2.98 -9.19 -0.86
CA LEU A 38 -3.04 -9.25 0.60
C LEU A 38 -1.65 -9.49 1.21
N LEU A 39 -0.89 -10.46 0.69
CA LEU A 39 0.45 -10.78 1.19
C LEU A 39 1.43 -9.62 1.01
N VAL A 40 1.41 -8.97 -0.16
CA VAL A 40 2.23 -7.79 -0.43
C VAL A 40 1.90 -6.68 0.58
N ASN A 41 0.62 -6.32 0.71
CA ASN A 41 0.17 -5.30 1.66
C ASN A 41 0.45 -5.65 3.13
N THR A 42 0.44 -6.94 3.49
CA THR A 42 0.80 -7.39 4.84
C THR A 42 2.25 -7.11 5.18
N VAL A 43 3.13 -7.00 4.18
CA VAL A 43 4.53 -6.66 4.38
C VAL A 43 4.77 -5.17 4.17
N THR A 44 4.25 -4.59 3.09
CA THR A 44 4.54 -3.21 2.68
C THR A 44 3.89 -2.18 3.59
N ASN A 45 2.63 -2.37 3.99
CA ASN A 45 1.90 -1.38 4.78
C ASN A 45 2.48 -1.21 6.20
N PRO A 46 2.72 -2.28 7.01
CA PRO A 46 3.37 -2.12 8.31
C PRO A 46 4.78 -1.51 8.20
N ALA A 47 5.54 -1.87 7.15
CA ALA A 47 6.84 -1.26 6.89
C ALA A 47 6.71 0.23 6.55
N ALA A 48 5.70 0.62 5.77
CA ALA A 48 5.44 2.00 5.40
C ALA A 48 5.11 2.86 6.63
N VAL A 49 4.21 2.38 7.49
CA VAL A 49 3.85 3.05 8.75
C VAL A 49 5.08 3.19 9.64
N LEU A 50 5.85 2.12 9.81
CA LEU A 50 7.04 2.13 10.67
C LEU A 50 8.09 3.13 10.15
N LEU A 51 8.43 3.08 8.85
CA LEU A 51 9.43 3.96 8.26
C LEU A 51 8.98 5.43 8.30
N SER A 52 7.70 5.70 8.07
CA SER A 52 7.14 7.05 8.14
C SER A 52 7.21 7.66 9.54
N LEU A 53 7.16 6.83 10.59
CA LEU A 53 7.32 7.25 11.98
C LEU A 53 8.79 7.39 12.39
N LEU A 54 9.67 6.48 11.92
CA LEU A 54 11.08 6.48 12.30
C LEU A 54 11.89 7.57 11.58
N LEU A 55 11.66 7.79 10.28
CA LEU A 55 12.47 8.74 9.50
C LEU A 55 12.51 10.15 10.13
N PRO A 56 11.40 10.76 10.56
CA PRO A 56 11.43 12.08 11.18
C PRO A 56 12.08 12.11 12.57
N VAL A 57 12.14 10.98 13.27
CA VAL A 57 12.76 10.86 14.59
C VAL A 57 14.28 10.79 14.48
N TYR A 58 14.78 10.10 13.46
CA TYR A 58 16.21 9.86 13.26
C TYR A 58 16.86 10.77 12.21
N THR A 59 16.09 11.64 11.56
CA THR A 59 16.57 12.59 10.53
C THR A 59 15.92 13.96 10.70
N VAL A 60 16.38 14.95 9.94
CA VAL A 60 15.77 16.29 9.85
C VAL A 60 14.63 16.37 8.83
N ILE A 61 14.17 15.24 8.29
CA ILE A 61 13.13 15.19 7.28
C ILE A 61 11.77 15.45 7.94
N PRO A 62 10.96 16.41 7.46
CA PRO A 62 9.63 16.65 8.00
C PRO A 62 8.72 15.45 7.74
N PHE A 63 7.78 15.20 8.65
CA PHE A 63 6.87 14.03 8.60
C PHE A 63 6.23 13.81 7.22
N ASN A 64 5.67 14.86 6.61
CA ASN A 64 5.01 14.75 5.30
C ASN A 64 5.98 14.35 4.17
N ALA A 65 7.24 14.81 4.23
CA ALA A 65 8.24 14.43 3.24
C ALA A 65 8.73 12.99 3.47
N ALA A 66 8.83 12.55 4.72
CA ALA A 66 9.13 11.15 5.06
C ALA A 66 8.04 10.20 4.56
N VAL A 67 6.76 10.54 4.80
CA VAL A 67 5.61 9.77 4.30
C VAL A 67 5.68 9.67 2.78
N LEU A 68 5.81 10.80 2.06
CA LEU A 68 5.90 10.76 0.59
C LEU A 68 7.08 9.95 0.07
N ALA A 69 8.24 10.05 0.70
CA ALA A 69 9.41 9.26 0.32
C ALA A 69 9.17 7.76 0.51
N VAL A 70 8.51 7.39 1.61
CA VAL A 70 8.17 6.00 1.91
C VAL A 70 7.11 5.47 0.96
N GLU A 71 6.08 6.23 0.63
CA GLU A 71 5.06 5.87 -0.38
C GLU A 71 5.69 5.60 -1.75
N VAL A 72 6.63 6.45 -2.18
CA VAL A 72 7.38 6.23 -3.42
C VAL A 72 8.19 4.93 -3.36
N LEU A 73 8.83 4.63 -2.24
CA LEU A 73 9.56 3.37 -2.05
C LEU A 73 8.62 2.15 -2.08
N VAL A 74 7.47 2.23 -1.42
CA VAL A 74 6.45 1.18 -1.42
C VAL A 74 5.95 0.93 -2.84
N PHE A 75 5.59 1.98 -3.57
CA PHE A 75 5.19 1.88 -4.98
C PHE A 75 6.22 1.13 -5.83
N ILE A 76 7.52 1.47 -5.68
CA ILE A 76 8.60 0.80 -6.43
C ILE A 76 8.70 -0.69 -6.06
N LEU A 77 8.63 -0.99 -4.75
CA LEU A 77 8.70 -2.37 -4.25
C LEU A 77 7.49 -3.20 -4.71
N GLU A 78 6.29 -2.65 -4.63
CA GLU A 78 5.07 -3.32 -5.08
C GLU A 78 5.05 -3.53 -6.58
N GLY A 79 5.46 -2.53 -7.38
CA GLY A 79 5.63 -2.69 -8.82
C GLY A 79 6.59 -3.84 -9.17
N PHE A 80 7.68 -3.98 -8.41
CA PHE A 80 8.62 -5.09 -8.59
C PHE A 80 8.04 -6.44 -8.15
N LEU A 81 7.35 -6.48 -7.00
CA LEU A 81 6.72 -7.68 -6.47
C LEU A 81 5.61 -8.17 -7.40
N PHE A 82 4.75 -7.29 -7.89
CA PHE A 82 3.71 -7.64 -8.86
C PHE A 82 4.32 -8.14 -10.17
N ARG A 83 5.37 -7.50 -10.69
CA ARG A 83 6.06 -7.96 -11.89
C ARG A 83 6.68 -9.36 -11.73
N LYS A 84 7.18 -9.70 -10.55
CA LYS A 84 7.81 -11.01 -10.28
C LYS A 84 6.82 -12.11 -9.91
N CYS A 85 5.81 -11.79 -9.12
CA CYS A 85 4.96 -12.77 -8.44
C CYS A 85 3.60 -12.95 -9.11
N MET A 86 3.07 -11.94 -9.80
CA MET A 86 1.89 -12.14 -10.62
C MET A 86 2.35 -12.60 -12.00
N ILE A 87 1.95 -13.82 -12.37
CA ILE A 87 2.22 -14.38 -13.70
C ILE A 87 1.23 -13.73 -14.66
N TRP A 88 1.52 -12.48 -15.03
CA TRP A 88 0.80 -11.65 -16.00
C TRP A 88 0.98 -12.11 -17.45
N GLN A 89 1.19 -13.42 -17.69
CA GLN A 89 1.50 -13.88 -19.04
C GLN A 89 0.30 -13.82 -20.00
N GLU A 90 -0.93 -13.65 -19.49
CA GLU A 90 -2.13 -13.65 -20.34
C GLU A 90 -3.06 -12.42 -20.17
N LYS A 91 -2.82 -11.53 -19.19
CA LYS A 91 -3.61 -10.30 -18.98
C LYS A 91 -2.84 -9.06 -19.44
N GLU A 92 -3.54 -8.15 -20.12
CA GLU A 92 -2.98 -6.99 -20.82
C GLU A 92 -2.68 -5.77 -19.92
N TYR A 93 -2.55 -5.94 -18.60
CA TYR A 93 -2.28 -4.80 -17.71
C TYR A 93 -0.83 -4.76 -17.22
N ASP A 94 -0.31 -3.53 -17.08
CA ASP A 94 1.05 -3.28 -16.66
C ASP A 94 1.14 -3.32 -15.12
N PRO A 95 2.02 -4.15 -14.51
CA PRO A 95 2.17 -4.25 -13.05
C PRO A 95 2.50 -2.89 -12.39
N TRP A 96 3.18 -1.99 -13.10
CA TRP A 96 3.47 -0.65 -12.59
C TRP A 96 2.23 0.25 -12.55
N ARG A 97 1.33 0.12 -13.53
CA ARG A 97 0.06 0.84 -13.53
C ARG A 97 -0.83 0.38 -12.39
N MET A 98 -0.88 -0.93 -12.14
CA MET A 98 -1.62 -1.49 -11.02
C MET A 98 -1.09 -0.98 -9.68
N ALA A 99 0.23 -1.08 -9.45
CA ALA A 99 0.85 -0.56 -8.23
C ALA A 99 0.54 0.92 -8.02
N LEU A 100 0.63 1.74 -9.08
CA LEU A 100 0.35 3.17 -9.00
C LEU A 100 -1.10 3.45 -8.63
N VAL A 101 -2.06 2.82 -9.32
CA VAL A 101 -3.49 3.05 -9.07
C VAL A 101 -3.86 2.64 -7.66
N LEU A 102 -3.40 1.47 -7.20
CA LEU A 102 -3.71 0.97 -5.86
C LEU A 102 -3.09 1.85 -4.76
N ASN A 103 -1.81 2.21 -4.89
CA ASN A 103 -1.15 3.09 -3.92
C ASN A 103 -1.81 4.46 -3.86
N VAL A 104 -2.14 5.07 -5.01
CA VAL A 104 -2.82 6.38 -5.05
C VAL A 104 -4.19 6.34 -4.38
N ILE A 105 -4.98 5.29 -4.64
CA ILE A 105 -6.30 5.13 -4.00
C ILE A 105 -6.14 4.91 -2.50
N SER A 106 -5.22 4.04 -2.08
CA SER A 106 -4.97 3.71 -0.68
C SER A 106 -4.47 4.91 0.12
N PHE A 107 -3.44 5.61 -0.40
CA PHE A 107 -2.90 6.84 0.17
C PHE A 107 -3.95 7.96 0.22
N GLY A 108 -4.67 8.17 -0.88
CA GLY A 108 -5.75 9.16 -0.96
C GLY A 108 -6.85 8.89 0.05
N THR A 109 -7.22 7.63 0.25
CA THR A 109 -8.19 7.23 1.27
C THR A 109 -7.65 7.50 2.68
N GLY A 110 -6.38 7.17 2.93
CA GLY A 110 -5.70 7.48 4.19
C GLY A 110 -5.70 8.97 4.53
N LEU A 111 -5.44 9.83 3.53
CA LEU A 111 -5.52 11.29 3.70
C LEU A 111 -6.92 11.75 4.07
N VAL A 112 -7.96 11.27 3.37
CA VAL A 112 -9.35 11.64 3.65
C VAL A 112 -9.74 11.22 5.07
N VAL A 113 -9.41 9.99 5.48
CA VAL A 113 -9.68 9.49 6.83
C VAL A 113 -8.95 10.33 7.88
N SER A 114 -7.69 10.70 7.63
CA SER A 114 -6.91 11.56 8.53
C SER A 114 -7.46 12.99 8.64
N MET A 115 -8.20 13.49 7.65
CA MET A 115 -8.83 14.81 7.72
C MET A 115 -10.17 14.79 8.47
N MET A 116 -10.80 13.61 8.58
CA MET A 116 -12.10 13.45 9.24
C MET A 116 -12.00 13.08 10.73
N LEU A 117 -10.81 12.69 11.20
CA LEU A 117 -10.48 12.36 12.60
C LEU A 117 -9.74 13.52 13.26
#